data_AF-A0A6P6TU94-F1
#
_entry.id   AF-A0A6P6TU94-F1
#
_cell.length_a   1.000
_cell.length_b   1.000
_cell.length_c   1.000
_cell.angle_alpha   90.00
_cell.angle_beta   90.00
_cell.angle_gamma   90.00
#
_symmetry.space_group_name_H-M   'P 1'
#
loop_
_entity.id
_entity.type
_entity.pdbx_description
1 polymer ?
#
loop_
_entity_poly.entity_id
_entity_poly.type
_entity_poly.pdbx_seq_one_letter_code
_entity_poly.pdbx_strand_id
1 'polypeptide(L)'
;MEQTLDVVQQVLMAAQENNIDAFYGLLGQDPYILDRIDTIPFVQTPLHTAASAGSTHFASEVLRLKPSFGKKLSLDGLSALDLALRGGHTQTVRGLIKHDPQLIRVEGKKGITPLHYVSEAEDRADLLAEFLYRCPKSIEDLTIAGESAVHIAVNNSNLRGFKVLLGWMEETGNKHILEWEDENGNTVLHLAASSRNNIEAARLIIKQRTFRRAINCCNVAGLTALDIALGHPNAEEHGSIAKALCAAGAKRSTSHSKTINLADYCALIPARSWLGHFSAPNYRLVKVPNPRNPSINSMSGEKRSALLVVAVLIATATYQAILNPPGGLASGNTDISTNSTSNSTDAGYGNPQAGSAPLLLFPNFGIYYREALAP
;
A
#
# COMPACT_ATOMS: atom_id res chain seq x y z
N MET A 1 7.47 8.42 42.53
CA MET A 1 7.46 7.35 41.51
C MET A 1 6.85 6.06 42.03
N GLU A 2 7.18 5.59 43.24
CA GLU A 2 6.56 4.38 43.83
C GLU A 2 5.04 4.51 44.05
N GLN A 3 4.57 5.58 44.71
CA GLN A 3 3.13 5.78 44.93
C GLN A 3 2.32 5.84 43.63
N THR A 4 2.84 6.51 42.60
CA THR A 4 2.16 6.60 41.30
C THR A 4 2.06 5.27 40.57
N LEU A 5 3.05 4.37 40.76
CA LEU A 5 3.02 3.04 40.17
C LEU A 5 2.00 2.14 40.87
N ASP A 6 1.88 2.28 42.20
CA ASP A 6 0.92 1.54 43.00
C ASP A 6 -0.55 1.89 42.64
N VAL A 7 -0.87 3.18 42.50
CA VAL A 7 -2.24 3.60 42.12
C VAL A 7 -2.60 3.13 40.70
N VAL A 8 -1.66 3.16 39.75
CA VAL A 8 -1.91 2.62 38.39
C VAL A 8 -2.23 1.13 38.47
N GLN A 9 -1.48 0.35 39.26
CA GLN A 9 -1.75 -1.07 39.44
C GLN A 9 -3.14 -1.30 40.05
N GLN A 10 -3.55 -0.49 41.03
CA GLN A 10 -4.89 -0.56 41.62
C GLN A 10 -5.99 -0.26 40.59
N VAL A 11 -5.78 0.70 39.68
CA VAL A 11 -6.73 0.97 38.59
C VAL A 11 -6.84 -0.23 37.65
N LEU A 12 -5.71 -0.89 37.32
CA LEU A 12 -5.73 -2.10 36.49
C LEU A 12 -6.45 -3.26 37.19
N MET A 13 -6.29 -3.42 38.50
CA MET A 13 -7.03 -4.42 39.30
C MET A 13 -8.54 -4.15 39.29
N ALA A 14 -8.96 -2.89 39.52
CA ALA A 14 -10.36 -2.50 39.43
C ALA A 14 -10.96 -2.78 38.03
N ALA A 15 -10.16 -2.59 36.97
CA ALA A 15 -10.54 -2.92 35.60
C ALA A 15 -10.78 -4.42 35.39
N GLN A 16 -9.89 -5.24 35.95
CA GLN A 16 -10.00 -6.70 35.88
C GLN A 16 -11.22 -7.22 36.64
N GLU A 17 -11.52 -6.64 37.81
CA GLU A 17 -12.64 -7.04 38.68
C GLU A 17 -13.99 -6.42 38.26
N ASN A 18 -14.01 -5.58 37.21
CA ASN A 18 -15.17 -4.82 36.76
C ASN A 18 -15.76 -3.93 37.88
N ASN A 19 -14.91 -3.40 38.77
CA ASN A 19 -15.30 -2.63 39.94
C ASN A 19 -15.24 -1.11 39.65
N ILE A 20 -16.37 -0.56 39.19
CA ILE A 20 -16.49 0.85 38.82
C ILE A 20 -16.40 1.78 40.04
N ASP A 21 -16.94 1.36 41.20
CA ASP A 21 -16.93 2.18 42.42
C ASP A 21 -15.49 2.36 42.94
N ALA A 22 -14.71 1.28 43.00
CA ALA A 22 -13.29 1.36 43.34
C ALA A 22 -12.52 2.26 42.37
N PHE A 23 -12.82 2.17 41.07
CA PHE A 23 -12.21 3.03 40.06
C PHE A 23 -12.50 4.52 40.29
N TYR A 24 -13.75 4.89 40.59
CA TYR A 24 -14.07 6.28 40.93
C TYR A 24 -13.43 6.74 42.24
N GLY A 25 -13.27 5.86 43.22
CA GLY A 25 -12.49 6.13 44.43
C GLY A 25 -11.03 6.47 44.11
N LEU A 26 -10.41 5.72 43.19
CA LEU A 26 -9.04 5.97 42.73
C LEU A 26 -8.92 7.26 41.91
N LEU A 27 -9.90 7.57 41.05
CA LEU A 27 -9.95 8.85 40.33
C LEU A 27 -10.09 10.05 41.29
N GLY A 28 -10.82 9.88 42.41
CA GLY A 28 -10.91 10.90 43.45
C GLY A 28 -9.60 11.13 44.19
N GLN A 29 -8.80 10.08 44.40
CA GLN A 29 -7.46 10.19 44.99
C GLN A 29 -6.46 10.83 44.03
N ASP A 30 -6.54 10.50 42.74
CA ASP A 30 -5.65 11.02 41.70
C ASP A 30 -6.39 11.35 40.40
N PRO A 31 -6.88 12.60 40.25
CA PRO A 31 -7.69 13.01 39.10
C PRO A 31 -6.98 12.95 37.75
N TYR A 32 -5.64 12.96 37.73
CA TYR A 32 -4.84 13.01 36.49
C TYR A 32 -4.28 11.64 36.08
N ILE A 33 -4.68 10.56 36.75
CA ILE A 33 -4.15 9.21 36.48
C ILE A 33 -4.38 8.74 35.05
N LEU A 34 -5.57 8.99 34.49
CA LEU A 34 -5.86 8.61 33.11
C LEU A 34 -5.02 9.41 32.11
N ASP A 35 -4.78 10.70 32.37
CA ASP A 35 -3.96 11.55 31.50
C ASP A 35 -2.48 11.13 31.53
N ARG A 36 -1.94 10.76 32.70
CA ARG A 36 -0.57 10.24 32.79
C ARG A 36 -0.38 8.91 32.08
N ILE A 37 -1.37 8.02 32.14
CA ILE A 37 -1.35 6.79 31.33
C ILE A 37 -1.47 7.16 29.84
N ASP A 38 -2.23 8.21 29.51
CA ASP A 38 -2.45 8.66 28.13
C ASP A 38 -1.20 9.23 27.46
N THR A 39 -0.26 9.81 28.22
CA THR A 39 0.99 10.33 27.63
C THR A 39 1.97 9.24 27.18
N ILE A 40 1.86 8.02 27.70
CA ILE A 40 2.76 6.92 27.38
C ILE A 40 2.29 6.23 26.08
N PRO A 41 3.06 6.26 24.97
CA PRO A 41 2.58 5.76 23.68
C PRO A 41 2.22 4.26 23.68
N PHE A 42 3.09 3.44 24.25
CA PHE A 42 2.90 1.99 24.40
C PHE A 42 2.79 1.65 25.88
N VAL A 43 1.58 1.33 26.32
CA VAL A 43 1.29 1.07 27.74
C VAL A 43 0.10 0.15 27.88
N GLN A 44 0.13 -0.70 28.90
CA GLN A 44 -1.06 -1.42 29.32
C GLN A 44 -2.05 -0.43 29.95
N THR A 45 -3.14 -0.13 29.27
CA THR A 45 -4.19 0.76 29.78
C THR A 45 -5.26 -0.01 30.55
N PRO A 46 -6.05 0.65 31.41
CA PRO A 46 -7.21 0.03 32.07
C PRO A 46 -8.21 -0.54 31.06
N LEU A 47 -8.33 0.07 29.87
CA LEU A 47 -9.20 -0.43 28.81
C LEU A 47 -8.71 -1.77 28.25
N HIS A 48 -7.39 -1.95 28.06
CA HIS A 48 -6.83 -3.24 27.63
C HIS A 48 -7.12 -4.33 28.67
N THR A 49 -6.91 -4.05 29.95
CA THR A 49 -7.17 -5.00 31.03
C THR A 49 -8.65 -5.37 31.14
N ALA A 50 -9.55 -4.38 31.12
CA ALA A 50 -10.99 -4.61 31.13
C ALA A 50 -11.44 -5.42 29.90
N ALA A 51 -10.92 -5.11 28.72
CA ALA A 51 -11.25 -5.84 27.50
C ALA A 51 -10.76 -7.29 27.51
N SER A 52 -9.54 -7.54 28.00
CA SER A 52 -9.00 -8.89 28.17
C SER A 52 -9.77 -9.72 29.20
N ALA A 53 -10.31 -9.08 30.25
CA ALA A 53 -11.08 -9.73 31.30
C ALA A 53 -12.57 -9.91 30.97
N GLY A 54 -13.08 -9.24 29.94
CA GLY A 54 -14.52 -9.24 29.60
C GLY A 54 -15.37 -8.29 30.45
N SER A 55 -14.73 -7.36 31.18
CA SER A 55 -15.35 -6.36 32.05
C SER A 55 -16.07 -5.27 31.25
N THR A 56 -17.21 -5.64 30.65
CA THR A 56 -17.93 -4.83 29.65
C THR A 56 -18.35 -3.46 30.16
N HIS A 57 -18.87 -3.38 31.38
CA HIS A 57 -19.31 -2.11 31.97
C HIS A 57 -18.12 -1.21 32.27
N PHE A 58 -17.07 -1.76 32.87
CA PHE A 58 -15.84 -1.02 33.12
C PHE A 58 -15.18 -0.52 31.84
N ALA A 59 -15.07 -1.37 30.82
CA ALA A 59 -14.48 -1.02 29.53
C ALA A 59 -15.25 0.13 28.85
N SER A 60 -16.59 0.07 28.89
CA SER A 60 -17.46 1.13 28.37
C SER A 60 -17.26 2.44 29.14
N GLU A 61 -17.13 2.36 30.46
CA GLU A 61 -16.98 3.53 31.33
C GLU A 61 -15.61 4.22 31.15
N VAL A 62 -14.54 3.43 31.08
CA VAL A 62 -13.19 3.97 30.79
C VAL A 62 -13.14 4.59 29.41
N LEU A 63 -13.70 3.95 28.38
CA LEU A 63 -13.71 4.50 27.03
C LEU A 63 -14.53 5.79 26.96
N ARG A 64 -15.62 5.91 27.73
CA ARG A 64 -16.41 7.13 27.86
C ARG A 64 -15.61 8.27 28.49
N LEU A 65 -14.86 8.00 29.56
CA LEU A 65 -14.03 9.00 30.24
C LEU A 65 -12.79 9.38 29.45
N LYS A 66 -12.17 8.41 28.77
CA LYS A 66 -10.90 8.59 28.05
C LYS A 66 -10.90 7.89 26.69
N PRO A 67 -11.55 8.47 25.66
CA PRO A 67 -11.67 7.85 24.33
C PRO A 67 -10.34 7.52 23.64
N SER A 68 -9.27 8.29 23.94
CA SER A 68 -7.94 8.07 23.37
C SER A 68 -7.39 6.67 23.67
N PHE A 69 -7.78 6.05 24.79
CA PHE A 69 -7.38 4.68 25.12
C PHE A 69 -7.85 3.65 24.11
N GLY A 70 -8.95 3.90 23.39
CA GLY A 70 -9.44 2.97 22.37
C GLY A 70 -8.46 2.78 21.20
N LYS A 71 -7.67 3.81 20.90
CA LYS A 71 -6.68 3.78 19.80
C LYS A 71 -5.27 3.41 20.27
N LYS A 72 -5.07 3.22 21.58
CA LYS A 72 -3.79 2.78 22.11
C LYS A 72 -3.58 1.30 21.85
N LEU A 73 -2.30 0.93 21.76
CA LEU A 73 -1.87 -0.44 21.67
C LEU A 73 -1.21 -0.87 22.97
N SER A 74 -1.45 -2.12 23.37
CA SER A 74 -0.75 -2.78 24.46
C SER A 74 0.73 -2.98 24.12
N LEU A 75 1.50 -3.47 25.10
CA LEU A 75 2.91 -3.83 24.89
C LEU A 75 3.11 -4.92 23.82
N ASP A 76 2.08 -5.74 23.58
CA ASP A 76 2.08 -6.76 22.51
C ASP A 76 1.67 -6.20 21.14
N GLY A 77 1.34 -4.91 21.07
CA GLY A 77 0.85 -4.24 19.87
C GLY A 77 -0.60 -4.60 19.54
N LEU A 78 -1.43 -4.90 20.55
CA LEU A 78 -2.84 -5.25 20.38
C LEU A 78 -3.73 -4.11 20.84
N SER A 79 -4.82 -3.84 20.12
CA SER A 79 -5.84 -2.91 20.61
C SER A 79 -6.68 -3.56 21.72
N ALA A 80 -7.40 -2.75 22.50
CA ALA A 80 -8.36 -3.28 23.45
C ALA A 80 -9.45 -4.14 22.77
N LEU A 81 -9.86 -3.78 21.55
CA LEU A 81 -10.85 -4.54 20.80
C LEU A 81 -10.31 -5.93 20.41
N ASP A 82 -9.03 -6.03 20.03
CA ASP A 82 -8.38 -7.31 19.72
C ASP A 82 -8.30 -8.23 20.95
N LEU A 83 -8.00 -7.67 22.12
CA LEU A 83 -7.96 -8.45 23.38
C LEU A 83 -9.34 -9.02 23.72
N ALA A 84 -10.41 -8.23 23.57
CA ALA A 84 -11.78 -8.71 23.77
C ALA A 84 -12.15 -9.81 22.75
N LEU A 85 -11.75 -9.66 21.49
CA LEU A 85 -11.98 -10.67 20.44
C LEU A 85 -11.22 -11.97 20.73
N ARG A 86 -9.96 -11.89 21.16
CA ARG A 86 -9.12 -13.05 21.52
C ARG A 86 -9.65 -13.78 22.76
N GLY A 87 -10.20 -13.04 23.71
CA GLY A 87 -10.85 -13.59 24.90
C GLY A 87 -12.25 -14.16 24.66
N GLY A 88 -12.83 -14.03 23.46
CA GLY A 88 -14.20 -14.46 23.16
C GLY A 88 -15.28 -13.60 23.83
N HIS A 89 -14.93 -12.40 24.28
CA HIS A 89 -15.81 -11.51 25.06
C HIS A 89 -16.74 -10.68 24.15
N THR A 90 -17.65 -11.36 23.45
CA THR A 90 -18.53 -10.75 22.43
C THR A 90 -19.33 -9.56 22.96
N GLN A 91 -19.77 -9.58 24.22
CA GLN A 91 -20.48 -8.43 24.80
C GLN A 91 -19.60 -7.21 25.01
N THR A 92 -18.33 -7.43 25.39
CA THR A 92 -17.35 -6.35 25.48
C THR A 92 -17.05 -5.78 24.11
N VAL A 93 -16.84 -6.63 23.10
CA VAL A 93 -16.67 -6.21 21.70
C VAL A 93 -17.84 -5.33 21.24
N ARG A 94 -19.08 -5.78 21.44
CA ARG A 94 -20.29 -5.03 21.09
C ARG A 94 -20.42 -3.71 21.86
N GLY A 95 -20.07 -3.69 23.14
CA GLY A 95 -20.03 -2.48 23.95
C GLY A 95 -19.05 -1.45 23.39
N LEU A 96 -17.82 -1.88 23.08
CA LEU A 96 -16.77 -1.02 22.54
C LEU A 96 -17.14 -0.44 21.17
N ILE A 97 -17.57 -1.27 20.21
CA ILE A 97 -17.93 -0.80 18.86
C ILE A 97 -19.20 0.06 18.84
N LYS A 98 -20.10 -0.11 19.83
CA LYS A 98 -21.28 0.76 20.01
C LYS A 98 -20.86 2.16 20.44
N HIS A 99 -19.81 2.27 21.27
CA HIS A 99 -19.25 3.55 21.70
C HIS A 99 -18.44 4.23 20.59
N ASP A 100 -17.53 3.50 19.95
CA ASP A 100 -16.73 4.02 18.84
C ASP A 100 -16.53 2.96 17.73
N PRO A 101 -17.24 3.07 16.59
CA PRO A 101 -17.06 2.18 15.46
C PRO A 101 -15.67 2.28 14.80
N GLN A 102 -14.92 3.37 15.02
CA GLN A 102 -13.57 3.52 14.44
C GLN A 102 -12.56 2.57 15.08
N LEU A 103 -12.88 1.97 16.23
CA LEU A 103 -12.05 0.95 16.87
C LEU A 103 -11.83 -0.26 15.96
N ILE A 104 -12.76 -0.56 15.04
CA ILE A 104 -12.64 -1.66 14.07
C ILE A 104 -11.46 -1.45 13.10
N ARG A 105 -11.02 -0.20 12.91
CA ARG A 105 -9.92 0.19 12.01
C ARG A 105 -8.61 0.46 12.74
N VAL A 106 -8.53 0.20 14.05
CA VAL A 106 -7.28 0.38 14.79
C VAL A 106 -6.27 -0.66 14.33
N GLU A 107 -5.17 -0.19 13.77
CA GLU A 107 -4.08 -1.02 13.28
C GLU A 107 -3.20 -1.46 14.44
N GLY A 108 -3.21 -2.76 14.75
CA GLY A 108 -2.29 -3.37 15.69
C GLY A 108 -0.95 -3.72 15.04
N LYS A 109 -0.25 -4.66 15.65
CA LYS A 109 1.00 -5.22 15.14
C LYS A 109 0.81 -5.74 13.71
N LYS A 110 1.73 -5.38 12.81
CA LYS A 110 1.67 -5.70 11.36
C LYS A 110 0.49 -5.06 10.61
N GLY A 111 -0.09 -3.97 11.12
CA GLY A 111 -1.25 -3.34 10.49
C GLY A 111 -2.51 -4.20 10.55
N ILE A 112 -2.53 -5.23 11.40
CA ILE A 112 -3.69 -6.10 11.55
C ILE A 112 -4.78 -5.31 12.26
N THR A 113 -5.93 -5.17 11.62
CA THR A 113 -7.12 -4.56 12.22
C THR A 113 -8.05 -5.62 12.83
N PRO A 114 -8.95 -5.23 13.74
CA PRO A 114 -9.99 -6.14 14.26
C PRO A 114 -10.82 -6.83 13.16
N LEU A 115 -11.07 -6.19 12.01
CA LEU A 115 -11.76 -6.83 10.88
C LEU A 115 -10.96 -8.00 10.29
N HIS A 116 -9.65 -7.83 10.14
CA HIS A 116 -8.74 -8.90 9.71
C HIS A 116 -8.80 -10.10 10.67
N TYR A 117 -8.73 -9.85 11.99
CA TYR A 117 -8.78 -10.91 13.00
C TYR A 117 -10.13 -11.65 13.02
N VAL A 118 -11.25 -10.94 12.86
CA VAL A 118 -12.57 -11.58 12.76
C VAL A 118 -12.72 -12.40 11.47
N SER A 119 -12.01 -12.03 10.41
CA SER A 119 -12.02 -12.76 9.14
C SER A 119 -11.21 -14.06 9.18
N GLU A 120 -10.33 -14.22 10.15
CA GLU A 120 -9.49 -15.42 10.33
C GLU A 120 -10.31 -16.66 10.76
N ALA A 121 -11.32 -16.48 11.62
CA ALA A 121 -12.04 -17.58 12.26
C ALA A 121 -13.45 -17.81 11.68
N GLU A 122 -13.83 -19.07 11.48
CA GLU A 122 -15.11 -19.45 10.84
C GLU A 122 -16.36 -19.18 11.70
N ASP A 123 -16.22 -19.29 13.02
CA ASP A 123 -17.29 -19.12 13.99
C ASP A 123 -17.71 -17.65 14.22
N ARG A 124 -16.99 -16.69 13.61
CA ARG A 124 -17.21 -15.25 13.82
C ARG A 124 -17.87 -14.53 12.65
N ALA A 125 -18.45 -15.25 11.71
CA ALA A 125 -19.09 -14.65 10.54
C ALA A 125 -20.21 -13.65 10.88
N ASP A 126 -20.95 -13.88 11.97
CA ASP A 126 -22.02 -12.96 12.41
C ASP A 126 -21.43 -11.65 12.96
N LEU A 127 -20.30 -11.74 13.67
CA LEU A 127 -19.56 -10.58 14.15
C LEU A 127 -18.88 -9.83 12.99
N LEU A 128 -18.43 -10.55 11.96
CA LEU A 128 -17.88 -9.96 10.74
C LEU A 128 -18.92 -9.08 10.03
N ALA A 129 -20.14 -9.60 9.88
CA ALA A 129 -21.26 -8.84 9.32
C ALA A 129 -21.59 -7.60 10.18
N GLU A 130 -21.57 -7.74 11.51
CA GLU A 130 -21.77 -6.62 12.43
C GLU A 130 -20.66 -5.54 12.26
N PHE A 131 -19.40 -5.94 12.11
CA PHE A 131 -18.28 -5.01 11.91
C PHE A 131 -18.42 -4.22 10.62
N LEU A 132 -18.75 -4.91 9.52
CA LEU A 132 -18.97 -4.27 8.23
C LEU A 132 -20.14 -3.29 8.27
N TYR A 133 -21.23 -3.66 8.95
CA TYR A 133 -22.38 -2.77 9.15
C TYR A 133 -22.01 -1.52 9.96
N ARG A 134 -21.22 -1.68 11.03
CA ARG A 134 -20.81 -0.58 11.92
C ARG A 134 -19.77 0.33 11.28
N CYS A 135 -18.84 -0.22 10.51
CA CYS A 135 -17.75 0.53 9.88
C CYS A 135 -17.52 0.02 8.45
N PRO A 136 -18.34 0.43 7.46
CA PRO A 136 -18.27 -0.06 6.08
C PRO A 136 -16.91 0.12 5.41
N LYS A 137 -16.19 1.19 5.77
CA LYS A 137 -14.85 1.48 5.23
C LYS A 137 -13.80 0.46 5.63
N SER A 138 -14.03 -0.31 6.70
CA SER A 138 -13.07 -1.30 7.22
C SER A 138 -12.69 -2.37 6.20
N ILE A 139 -13.56 -2.63 5.21
CA ILE A 139 -13.29 -3.58 4.11
C ILE A 139 -12.07 -3.19 3.27
N GLU A 140 -11.71 -1.89 3.24
CA GLU A 140 -10.59 -1.35 2.46
C GLU A 140 -9.26 -1.36 3.23
N ASP A 141 -9.27 -1.75 4.51
CA ASP A 141 -8.04 -1.80 5.30
C ASP A 141 -7.15 -2.95 4.87
N LEU A 142 -5.84 -2.70 4.87
CA LEU A 142 -4.81 -3.64 4.46
C LEU A 142 -3.81 -3.84 5.59
N THR A 143 -3.29 -5.05 5.72
CA THR A 143 -2.12 -5.31 6.56
C THR A 143 -0.86 -4.70 5.94
N ILE A 144 0.27 -4.72 6.67
CA ILE A 144 1.56 -4.31 6.10
C ILE A 144 1.98 -5.17 4.89
N ALA A 145 1.47 -6.40 4.80
CA ALA A 145 1.71 -7.32 3.69
C ALA A 145 0.70 -7.11 2.55
N GLY A 146 -0.09 -6.03 2.56
CA GLY A 146 -1.10 -5.75 1.53
C GLY A 146 -2.29 -6.70 1.55
N GLU A 147 -2.45 -7.53 2.59
CA GLU A 147 -3.56 -8.47 2.68
C GLU A 147 -4.83 -7.73 3.11
N SER A 148 -5.93 -7.94 2.39
CA SER A 148 -7.26 -7.52 2.83
C SER A 148 -7.93 -8.60 3.70
N ALA A 149 -9.01 -8.23 4.39
CA ALA A 149 -9.87 -9.19 5.10
C ALA A 149 -10.30 -10.40 4.23
N VAL A 150 -10.44 -10.19 2.91
CA VAL A 150 -10.79 -11.25 1.96
C VAL A 150 -9.63 -12.24 1.76
N HIS A 151 -8.39 -11.74 1.67
CA HIS A 151 -7.20 -12.58 1.61
C HIS A 151 -7.10 -13.47 2.84
N ILE A 152 -7.29 -12.89 4.04
CA ILE A 152 -7.23 -13.63 5.31
C ILE A 152 -8.32 -14.70 5.39
N ALA A 153 -9.57 -14.37 5.02
CA ALA A 153 -10.67 -15.34 5.06
C ALA A 153 -10.41 -16.54 4.12
N VAL A 154 -9.91 -16.29 2.91
CA VAL A 154 -9.58 -17.37 1.96
C VAL A 154 -8.37 -18.18 2.44
N ASN A 155 -7.30 -17.52 2.90
CA ASN A 155 -6.10 -18.19 3.37
C ASN A 155 -6.39 -19.16 4.53
N ASN A 156 -7.29 -18.78 5.44
CA ASN A 156 -7.72 -19.60 6.57
C ASN A 156 -8.87 -20.57 6.25
N SER A 157 -9.26 -20.72 4.98
CA SER A 157 -10.39 -21.56 4.57
C SER A 157 -11.73 -21.20 5.22
N ASN A 158 -11.89 -19.95 5.67
CA ASN A 158 -13.11 -19.42 6.27
C ASN A 158 -14.15 -19.09 5.18
N LEU A 159 -14.81 -20.13 4.65
CA LEU A 159 -15.79 -19.98 3.58
C LEU A 159 -17.00 -19.15 4.03
N ARG A 160 -17.43 -19.28 5.30
CA ARG A 160 -18.58 -18.52 5.84
C ARG A 160 -18.26 -17.02 5.90
N GLY A 161 -17.11 -16.66 6.45
CA GLY A 161 -16.60 -15.29 6.47
C GLY A 161 -16.40 -14.74 5.05
N PHE A 162 -15.79 -15.52 4.15
CA PHE A 162 -15.63 -15.13 2.75
C PHE A 162 -16.98 -14.83 2.06
N LYS A 163 -18.03 -15.62 2.30
CA LYS A 163 -19.38 -15.36 1.75
C LYS A 163 -19.97 -14.06 2.28
N VAL A 164 -19.77 -13.74 3.57
CA VAL A 164 -20.20 -12.46 4.15
C VAL A 164 -19.48 -11.30 3.49
N LEU A 165 -18.15 -11.36 3.37
CA LEU A 165 -17.35 -10.33 2.70
C LEU A 165 -17.78 -10.16 1.23
N LEU A 166 -17.99 -11.27 0.52
CA LEU A 166 -18.41 -11.26 -0.88
C LEU A 166 -19.80 -10.62 -1.05
N GLY A 167 -20.77 -11.03 -0.24
CA GLY A 167 -22.11 -10.42 -0.23
C GLY A 167 -22.05 -8.92 0.04
N TRP A 168 -21.26 -8.51 1.03
CA TRP A 168 -21.06 -7.08 1.33
C TRP A 168 -20.44 -6.31 0.15
N MET A 169 -19.43 -6.87 -0.52
CA MET A 169 -18.83 -6.26 -1.72
C MET A 169 -19.81 -6.19 -2.90
N GLU A 170 -20.74 -7.14 -3.02
CA GLU A 170 -21.80 -7.12 -4.01
C GLU A 170 -22.80 -5.99 -3.73
N GLU A 171 -23.19 -5.80 -2.47
CA GLU A 171 -24.11 -4.75 -2.04
C GLU A 171 -23.50 -3.34 -2.14
N THR A 172 -22.22 -3.20 -1.77
CA THR A 172 -21.54 -1.89 -1.70
C THR A 172 -20.84 -1.49 -3.00
N GLY A 173 -20.70 -2.40 -3.96
CA GLY A 173 -19.98 -2.14 -5.22
C GLY A 173 -18.46 -2.23 -5.11
N ASN A 174 -17.92 -2.72 -3.99
CA ASN A 174 -16.48 -2.80 -3.70
C ASN A 174 -15.79 -4.06 -4.28
N LYS A 175 -16.28 -4.58 -5.41
CA LYS A 175 -15.77 -5.82 -6.03
C LYS A 175 -14.32 -5.75 -6.50
N HIS A 176 -13.78 -4.54 -6.67
CA HIS A 176 -12.39 -4.31 -7.06
C HIS A 176 -11.39 -4.81 -6.01
N ILE A 177 -11.81 -4.98 -4.75
CA ILE A 177 -10.98 -5.53 -3.67
C ILE A 177 -10.54 -6.97 -3.96
N LEU A 178 -11.31 -7.73 -4.74
CA LEU A 178 -10.90 -9.07 -5.18
C LEU A 178 -9.65 -9.03 -6.08
N GLU A 179 -9.42 -7.92 -6.79
CA GLU A 179 -8.30 -7.74 -7.71
C GLU A 179 -7.05 -7.18 -7.01
N TRP A 180 -7.14 -6.86 -5.72
CA TRP A 180 -5.98 -6.44 -4.95
C TRP A 180 -4.99 -7.58 -4.79
N GLU A 181 -3.72 -7.20 -4.69
CA GLU A 181 -2.58 -8.09 -4.61
C GLU A 181 -1.90 -7.91 -3.24
N ASP A 182 -1.51 -9.01 -2.62
CA ASP A 182 -0.65 -9.01 -1.44
C ASP A 182 0.82 -8.64 -1.79
N GLU A 183 1.70 -8.64 -0.79
CA GLU A 183 3.14 -8.34 -0.92
C GLU A 183 3.85 -9.26 -1.94
N ASN A 184 3.29 -10.45 -2.20
CA ASN A 184 3.82 -11.43 -3.14
C ASN A 184 3.16 -11.33 -4.52
N GLY A 185 2.29 -10.35 -4.75
CA GLY A 185 1.52 -10.21 -5.98
C GLY A 185 0.36 -11.19 -6.10
N ASN A 186 0.01 -11.92 -5.03
CA ASN A 186 -1.11 -12.86 -5.06
C ASN A 186 -2.41 -12.10 -4.88
N THR A 187 -3.32 -12.28 -5.84
CA THR A 187 -4.74 -11.99 -5.61
C THR A 187 -5.41 -13.09 -4.79
N VAL A 188 -6.61 -12.82 -4.26
CA VAL A 188 -7.42 -13.82 -3.53
C VAL A 188 -7.66 -15.12 -4.32
N LEU A 189 -7.63 -15.09 -5.66
CA LEU A 189 -7.75 -16.30 -6.48
C LEU A 189 -6.49 -17.17 -6.43
N HIS A 190 -5.29 -16.59 -6.33
CA HIS A 190 -4.06 -17.35 -6.14
C HIS A 190 -4.10 -18.10 -4.80
N LEU A 191 -4.58 -17.45 -3.73
CA LEU A 191 -4.78 -18.08 -2.42
C LEU A 191 -5.89 -19.14 -2.44
N ALA A 192 -6.97 -18.92 -3.20
CA ALA A 192 -8.01 -19.91 -3.37
C ALA A 192 -7.51 -21.14 -4.16
N ALA A 193 -6.57 -20.95 -5.09
CA ALA A 193 -5.97 -22.01 -5.89
C ALA A 193 -4.91 -22.82 -5.13
N SER A 194 -4.26 -22.22 -4.13
CA SER A 194 -3.21 -22.87 -3.34
C SER A 194 -3.74 -23.90 -2.34
N SER A 195 -5.01 -23.81 -1.92
CA SER A 195 -5.61 -24.69 -0.92
C SER A 195 -6.84 -25.44 -1.44
N ARG A 196 -6.90 -26.75 -1.17
CA ARG A 196 -8.02 -27.63 -1.53
C ARG A 196 -9.35 -27.20 -0.90
N ASN A 197 -9.33 -26.69 0.33
CA ASN A 197 -10.55 -26.35 1.05
C ASN A 197 -11.27 -25.14 0.44
N ASN A 198 -10.61 -24.44 -0.49
CA ASN A 198 -11.10 -23.23 -1.13
C ASN A 198 -11.75 -23.46 -2.50
N ILE A 199 -12.10 -24.69 -2.90
CA ILE A 199 -12.79 -24.96 -4.18
C ILE A 199 -14.04 -24.09 -4.35
N GLU A 200 -14.86 -24.01 -3.30
CA GLU A 200 -16.09 -23.21 -3.34
C GLU A 200 -15.80 -21.70 -3.35
N ALA A 201 -14.79 -21.24 -2.61
CA ALA A 201 -14.33 -19.86 -2.68
C ALA A 201 -13.83 -19.50 -4.08
N ALA A 202 -12.99 -20.35 -4.69
CA ALA A 202 -12.50 -20.19 -6.06
C ALA A 202 -13.65 -20.11 -7.07
N ARG A 203 -14.65 -21.00 -6.97
CA ARG A 203 -15.85 -20.98 -7.82
C ARG A 203 -16.65 -19.69 -7.67
N LEU A 204 -16.80 -19.18 -6.45
CA LEU A 204 -17.50 -17.92 -6.18
C LEU A 204 -16.73 -16.72 -6.76
N ILE A 205 -15.40 -16.68 -6.63
CA ILE A 205 -14.55 -15.64 -7.21
C ILE A 205 -14.64 -15.66 -8.74
N ILE A 206 -14.50 -16.84 -9.36
CA ILE A 206 -14.55 -17.03 -10.82
C ILE A 206 -15.90 -16.57 -11.42
N LYS A 207 -17.01 -16.75 -10.68
CA LYS A 207 -18.33 -16.29 -11.11
C LYS A 207 -18.46 -14.77 -11.16
N GLN A 208 -17.60 -14.02 -10.45
CA GLN A 208 -17.64 -12.56 -10.45
C GLN A 208 -17.19 -11.99 -11.80
N ARG A 209 -18.06 -11.21 -12.44
CA ARG A 209 -17.80 -10.62 -13.77
C ARG A 209 -16.58 -9.70 -13.79
N THR A 210 -16.34 -8.93 -12.72
CA THR A 210 -15.20 -8.01 -12.59
C THR A 210 -13.88 -8.77 -12.64
N PHE A 211 -13.82 -9.91 -11.93
CA PHE A 211 -12.62 -10.71 -11.78
C PHE A 211 -12.14 -11.39 -13.07
N ARG A 212 -12.98 -11.47 -14.13
CA ARG A 212 -12.57 -12.06 -15.42
C ARG A 212 -11.33 -11.41 -16.04
N ARG A 213 -11.06 -10.14 -15.72
CA ARG A 213 -9.87 -9.43 -16.21
C ARG A 213 -8.59 -9.88 -15.48
N ALA A 214 -8.71 -10.26 -14.21
CA ALA A 214 -7.60 -10.63 -13.34
C ALA A 214 -7.30 -12.14 -13.28
N ILE A 215 -8.10 -12.98 -13.98
CA ILE A 215 -7.97 -14.44 -13.96
C ILE A 215 -6.59 -14.96 -14.44
N ASN A 216 -5.92 -14.17 -15.27
CA ASN A 216 -4.61 -14.48 -15.86
C ASN A 216 -3.49 -13.56 -15.34
N CYS A 217 -3.72 -12.83 -14.24
CA CYS A 217 -2.64 -12.10 -13.59
C CYS A 217 -1.58 -13.08 -13.08
N CYS A 218 -0.33 -12.65 -13.13
CA CYS A 218 0.79 -13.37 -12.55
C CYS A 218 1.17 -12.70 -11.24
N ASN A 219 1.50 -13.51 -10.23
CA ASN A 219 2.14 -13.03 -9.02
C ASN A 219 3.62 -12.66 -9.27
N VAL A 220 4.35 -12.25 -8.23
CA VAL A 220 5.78 -11.87 -8.34
C VAL A 220 6.65 -13.05 -8.83
N ALA A 221 6.24 -14.29 -8.60
CA ALA A 221 6.91 -15.48 -9.12
C ALA A 221 6.58 -15.79 -10.59
N GLY A 222 5.77 -14.95 -11.25
CA GLY A 222 5.35 -15.17 -12.64
C GLY A 222 4.29 -16.26 -12.82
N LEU A 223 3.65 -16.71 -11.73
CA LEU A 223 2.67 -17.80 -11.74
C LEU A 223 1.25 -17.24 -11.78
N THR A 224 0.39 -17.82 -12.62
CA THR A 224 -1.05 -17.57 -12.54
C THR A 224 -1.71 -18.48 -11.50
N ALA A 225 -2.95 -18.16 -11.10
CA ALA A 225 -3.72 -19.05 -10.23
C ALA A 225 -3.89 -20.47 -10.81
N LEU A 226 -3.90 -20.61 -12.15
CA LEU A 226 -3.93 -21.93 -12.80
C LEU A 226 -2.60 -22.68 -12.64
N ASP A 227 -1.47 -21.97 -12.72
CA ASP A 227 -0.15 -22.58 -12.48
C ASP A 227 -0.03 -23.08 -11.04
N ILE A 228 -0.50 -22.28 -10.06
CA ILE A 228 -0.53 -22.68 -8.65
C ILE A 228 -1.40 -23.93 -8.45
N ALA A 229 -2.62 -23.95 -9.03
CA ALA A 229 -3.51 -25.10 -8.91
C ALA A 229 -2.92 -26.38 -9.53
N LEU A 230 -2.09 -26.26 -10.58
CA LEU A 230 -1.50 -27.40 -11.28
C LEU A 230 -0.12 -27.82 -10.74
N GLY A 231 0.57 -26.92 -10.05
CA GLY A 231 1.87 -27.19 -9.42
C GLY A 231 1.79 -27.93 -8.08
N HIS A 232 0.58 -28.14 -7.56
CA HIS A 232 0.38 -28.84 -6.28
C HIS A 232 0.65 -30.35 -6.44
N PRO A 233 1.40 -31.00 -5.53
CA PRO A 233 1.79 -32.40 -5.65
C PRO A 233 0.61 -33.40 -5.73
N ASN A 234 -0.57 -33.02 -5.22
CA ASN A 234 -1.80 -33.80 -5.31
C ASN A 234 -2.67 -33.39 -6.52
N ALA A 235 -2.26 -33.83 -7.73
CA ALA A 235 -2.88 -33.45 -9.00
C ALA A 235 -4.36 -33.88 -9.15
N GLU A 236 -4.79 -34.97 -8.52
CA GLU A 236 -6.20 -35.42 -8.58
C GLU A 236 -7.14 -34.49 -7.79
N GLU A 237 -6.65 -33.93 -6.68
CA GLU A 237 -7.46 -33.17 -5.72
C GLU A 237 -7.62 -31.70 -6.14
N HIS A 238 -6.54 -31.08 -6.65
CA HIS A 238 -6.59 -29.72 -7.22
C HIS A 238 -7.12 -29.69 -8.67
N GLY A 239 -7.29 -30.87 -9.28
CA GLY A 239 -7.89 -31.00 -10.60
C GLY A 239 -9.28 -30.36 -10.71
N SER A 240 -10.06 -30.33 -9.62
CA SER A 240 -11.37 -29.66 -9.60
C SER A 240 -11.27 -28.13 -9.70
N ILE A 241 -10.30 -27.51 -9.00
CA ILE A 241 -10.04 -26.06 -9.09
C ILE A 241 -9.47 -25.72 -10.46
N ALA A 242 -8.47 -26.48 -10.92
CA ALA A 242 -7.86 -26.29 -12.23
C ALA A 242 -8.91 -26.41 -13.36
N LYS A 243 -9.81 -27.40 -13.30
CA LYS A 243 -10.94 -27.53 -14.25
C LYS A 243 -11.86 -26.30 -14.21
N ALA A 244 -12.20 -25.81 -13.03
CA ALA A 244 -13.03 -24.61 -12.89
C ALA A 244 -12.34 -23.36 -13.47
N LEU A 245 -11.04 -23.20 -13.23
CA LEU A 245 -10.21 -22.13 -13.80
C LEU A 245 -10.15 -22.24 -15.33
N CYS A 246 -9.85 -23.41 -15.88
CA CYS A 246 -9.82 -23.65 -17.33
C CYS A 246 -11.19 -23.36 -17.98
N ALA A 247 -12.29 -23.80 -17.36
CA ALA A 247 -13.65 -23.53 -17.84
C ALA A 247 -13.98 -22.03 -17.86
N ALA A 248 -13.32 -21.24 -17.00
CA ALA A 248 -13.43 -19.80 -16.95
C ALA A 248 -12.44 -19.06 -17.87
N GLY A 249 -11.63 -19.78 -18.64
CA GLY A 249 -10.66 -19.22 -19.59
C GLY A 249 -9.31 -18.86 -18.97
N ALA A 250 -8.98 -19.42 -17.80
CA ALA A 250 -7.65 -19.28 -17.22
C ALA A 250 -6.60 -19.94 -18.12
N LYS A 251 -5.44 -19.31 -18.22
CA LYS A 251 -4.29 -19.75 -19.01
C LYS A 251 -3.07 -19.85 -18.11
N ARG A 252 -2.18 -20.77 -18.45
CA ARG A 252 -0.87 -20.87 -17.80
C ARG A 252 -0.02 -19.65 -18.16
N SER A 253 0.88 -19.27 -17.27
CA SER A 253 1.93 -18.27 -17.55
C SER A 253 2.72 -18.64 -18.80
N THR A 254 3.04 -19.92 -18.99
CA THR A 254 3.78 -20.41 -20.17
C THR A 254 3.04 -20.22 -21.50
N SER A 255 1.70 -20.18 -21.49
CA SER A 255 0.90 -19.86 -22.69
C SER A 255 0.88 -18.37 -23.03
N HIS A 256 1.40 -17.52 -22.15
CA HIS A 256 1.64 -16.09 -22.40
C HIS A 256 3.02 -15.83 -23.01
N SER A 257 3.81 -16.87 -23.35
CA SER A 257 5.15 -16.76 -23.93
C SER A 257 5.14 -16.14 -25.33
N LYS A 258 5.06 -14.81 -25.37
CA LYS A 258 6.13 -13.94 -25.87
C LYS A 258 6.26 -12.79 -24.88
N THR A 259 6.88 -13.07 -23.74
CA THR A 259 7.51 -12.01 -22.94
C THR A 259 8.67 -11.47 -23.75
N ILE A 260 8.39 -10.43 -24.53
CA ILE A 260 9.43 -9.56 -25.08
C ILE A 260 10.04 -8.89 -23.85
N ASN A 261 11.27 -9.28 -23.47
CA ASN A 261 11.97 -8.57 -22.41
C ASN A 261 12.29 -7.13 -22.89
N LEU A 262 12.67 -6.21 -22.00
CA LEU A 262 12.95 -4.82 -22.39
C LEU A 262 14.06 -4.73 -23.47
N ALA A 263 15.04 -5.64 -23.45
CA ALA A 263 16.10 -5.70 -24.46
C ALA A 263 15.56 -6.16 -25.83
N ASP A 264 14.63 -7.11 -25.86
CA ASP A 264 13.96 -7.58 -27.08
C ASP A 264 13.05 -6.49 -27.65
N TYR A 265 12.37 -5.73 -26.79
CA TYR A 265 11.50 -4.61 -27.20
C TYR A 265 12.33 -3.48 -27.82
N CYS A 266 13.47 -3.15 -27.21
CA CYS A 266 14.42 -2.17 -27.73
C CYS A 266 15.08 -2.65 -29.04
N ALA A 267 15.32 -3.95 -29.21
CA ALA A 267 15.88 -4.53 -30.44
C ALA A 267 14.88 -4.57 -31.61
N LEU A 268 13.57 -4.58 -31.33
CA LEU A 268 12.50 -4.62 -32.33
C LEU A 268 12.17 -3.25 -32.97
N ILE A 269 12.72 -2.15 -32.45
CA ILE A 269 12.47 -0.80 -32.93
C ILE A 269 13.65 -0.34 -33.80
N PRO A 270 13.49 -0.14 -35.12
CA PRO A 270 14.52 0.50 -35.93
C PRO A 270 14.74 1.92 -35.38
N ALA A 271 15.98 2.29 -35.05
CA ALA A 271 16.36 3.56 -34.42
C ALA A 271 15.77 4.85 -35.07
N ARG A 272 15.25 4.76 -36.30
CA ARG A 272 14.60 5.85 -37.03
C ARG A 272 13.17 6.15 -36.61
N SER A 273 12.44 5.27 -35.93
CA SER A 273 11.04 5.51 -35.55
C SER A 273 10.88 6.26 -34.22
N TRP A 274 11.92 6.32 -33.38
CA TRP A 274 11.90 7.07 -32.12
C TRP A 274 11.87 8.60 -32.34
N LEU A 275 12.54 9.10 -33.37
CA LEU A 275 12.61 10.53 -33.66
C LEU A 275 11.29 11.11 -34.23
N GLY A 276 10.42 10.28 -34.81
CA GLY A 276 9.16 10.73 -35.39
C GLY A 276 8.04 11.02 -34.37
N HIS A 277 8.07 10.35 -33.21
CA HIS A 277 7.02 10.52 -32.18
C HIS A 277 7.22 11.75 -31.28
N PHE A 278 8.44 12.30 -31.21
CA PHE A 278 8.75 13.49 -30.41
C PHE A 278 8.70 14.81 -31.20
N SER A 279 8.45 14.76 -32.52
CA SER A 279 8.45 15.95 -33.39
C SER A 279 7.04 16.34 -33.86
N ALA A 280 6.08 16.39 -32.93
CA ALA A 280 4.77 17.01 -33.18
C ALA A 280 4.48 18.08 -32.11
N PRO A 281 4.54 19.38 -32.44
CA PRO A 281 4.24 20.45 -31.52
C PRO A 281 2.72 20.65 -31.49
N ASN A 282 2.02 19.95 -30.60
CA ASN A 282 0.62 20.28 -30.29
C ASN A 282 0.43 20.23 -28.78
N TYR A 283 0.69 21.38 -28.16
CA TYR A 283 0.22 21.70 -26.83
C TYR A 283 -1.31 21.62 -26.82
N ARG A 284 -1.86 20.55 -26.24
CA ARG A 284 -3.17 20.65 -25.60
C ARG A 284 -2.92 20.62 -24.11
N LEU A 285 -3.12 21.78 -23.50
CA LEU A 285 -3.18 22.01 -22.06
C LEU A 285 -3.88 20.83 -21.38
N VAL A 286 -3.09 19.98 -20.72
CA VAL A 286 -3.63 19.04 -19.74
C VAL A 286 -4.15 19.91 -18.61
N LYS A 287 -5.48 20.02 -18.50
CA LYS A 287 -6.12 20.50 -17.28
C LYS A 287 -5.53 19.71 -16.11
N VAL A 288 -4.92 20.41 -15.17
CA VAL A 288 -4.45 19.83 -13.90
C VAL A 288 -5.65 19.14 -13.24
N PRO A 289 -5.64 17.82 -13.03
CA PRO A 289 -6.71 17.14 -12.34
C PRO A 289 -6.64 17.44 -10.84
N ASN A 290 -7.77 17.88 -10.30
CA ASN A 290 -8.07 18.03 -8.88
C ASN A 290 -7.68 16.76 -8.08
N PRO A 291 -6.97 16.85 -6.93
CA PRO A 291 -6.45 15.71 -6.16
C PRO A 291 -7.50 14.82 -5.45
N ARG A 292 -8.73 14.73 -5.97
CA ARG A 292 -9.85 13.99 -5.36
C ARG A 292 -10.48 12.92 -6.27
N ASN A 293 -9.73 12.36 -7.21
CA ASN A 293 -10.22 11.26 -8.05
C ASN A 293 -9.13 10.18 -8.25
N PRO A 294 -9.24 8.98 -7.65
CA PRO A 294 -8.21 7.94 -7.76
C PRO A 294 -8.43 7.08 -9.02
N SER A 295 -8.49 7.71 -10.20
CA SER A 295 -8.73 7.02 -11.47
C SER A 295 -7.61 7.20 -12.49
N ILE A 296 -6.35 7.05 -12.07
CA ILE A 296 -5.26 6.67 -12.99
C ILE A 296 -4.37 5.67 -12.27
N ASN A 297 -4.80 4.41 -12.21
CA ASN A 297 -3.89 3.34 -11.85
C ASN A 297 -4.29 1.98 -12.44
N SER A 298 -4.70 1.93 -13.72
CA SER A 298 -4.71 0.68 -14.49
C SER A 298 -3.46 0.56 -15.36
N MET A 299 -2.29 0.59 -14.72
CA MET A 299 -1.03 0.21 -15.36
C MET A 299 -0.49 -0.99 -14.59
N SER A 300 -0.26 -2.12 -15.28
CA SER A 300 0.34 -3.31 -14.67
C SER A 300 1.68 -2.96 -14.02
N GLY A 301 2.09 -3.69 -12.99
CA GLY A 301 3.37 -3.45 -12.30
C GLY A 301 4.56 -3.37 -13.26
N GLU A 302 4.52 -4.14 -14.35
CA GLU A 302 5.48 -4.10 -15.45
C GLU A 302 5.50 -2.76 -16.20
N LYS A 303 4.33 -2.18 -16.49
CA LYS A 303 4.22 -0.87 -17.14
C LYS A 303 4.68 0.25 -16.22
N ARG A 304 4.39 0.16 -14.91
CA ARG A 304 4.88 1.12 -13.92
C ARG A 304 6.38 1.04 -13.73
N SER A 305 6.94 -0.18 -13.69
CA SER A 305 8.38 -0.41 -13.60
C SER A 305 9.11 0.10 -14.83
N ALA A 306 8.59 -0.18 -16.04
CA ALA A 306 9.13 0.35 -17.28
C ALA A 306 9.08 1.88 -17.32
N LEU A 307 7.98 2.49 -16.88
CA LEU A 307 7.85 3.95 -16.79
C LEU A 307 8.84 4.57 -15.79
N LEU A 308 9.05 3.94 -14.62
CA LEU A 308 10.02 4.41 -13.63
C LEU A 308 11.45 4.33 -14.15
N VAL A 309 11.81 3.24 -14.84
CA VAL A 309 13.14 3.10 -15.45
C VAL A 309 13.35 4.17 -16.53
N VAL A 310 12.35 4.41 -17.39
CA VAL A 310 12.42 5.47 -18.42
C VAL A 310 12.54 6.85 -17.77
N ALA A 311 11.77 7.13 -16.71
CA ALA A 311 11.83 8.39 -15.99
C ALA A 311 13.21 8.62 -15.35
N VAL A 312 13.79 7.59 -14.71
CA VAL A 312 15.14 7.64 -14.13
C VAL A 312 16.19 7.83 -15.22
N LEU A 313 16.09 7.15 -16.36
CA LEU A 313 17.02 7.33 -17.48
C LEU A 313 16.98 8.75 -18.05
N ILE A 314 15.78 9.32 -18.24
CA ILE A 314 15.61 10.71 -18.68
C ILE A 314 16.22 11.66 -17.65
N ALA A 315 15.89 11.50 -16.37
CA ALA A 315 16.42 12.34 -15.29
C ALA A 315 17.96 12.25 -15.17
N THR A 316 18.51 11.05 -15.37
CA THR A 316 19.97 10.85 -15.33
C THR A 316 20.63 11.45 -16.56
N ALA A 317 20.06 11.29 -17.75
CA ALA A 317 20.59 11.86 -18.98
C ALA A 317 20.54 13.40 -18.96
N THR A 318 19.47 14.01 -18.45
CA THR A 318 19.38 15.46 -18.27
C THR A 318 20.34 15.96 -17.21
N TYR A 319 20.48 15.26 -16.09
CA TYR A 319 21.47 15.60 -15.06
C TYR A 319 22.91 15.57 -15.60
N GLN A 320 23.26 14.53 -16.37
CA GLN A 320 24.59 14.41 -16.99
C GLN A 320 24.83 15.47 -18.07
N ALA A 321 23.81 15.84 -18.85
CA ALA A 321 23.93 16.90 -19.85
C ALA A 321 24.12 18.30 -19.23
N ILE A 322 23.59 18.53 -18.03
CA ILE A 322 23.79 19.78 -17.27
C ILE A 322 25.22 19.86 -16.74
N LEU A 323 25.76 18.74 -16.23
CA LEU A 323 27.10 18.71 -15.64
C LEU A 323 28.22 18.65 -16.68
N ASN A 324 27.97 18.00 -17.81
CA ASN A 324 28.92 17.84 -18.90
C ASN A 324 28.29 18.35 -20.21
N PRO A 325 28.09 19.68 -20.35
CA PRO A 325 27.61 20.24 -21.59
C PRO A 325 28.57 19.84 -22.73
N PRO A 326 28.07 19.36 -23.88
CA PRO A 326 28.91 19.02 -25.02
C PRO A 326 29.55 20.29 -25.58
N GLY A 327 30.77 20.56 -25.12
CA GLY A 327 31.52 21.79 -25.37
C GLY A 327 32.61 21.91 -24.32
N GLY A 328 33.67 21.11 -24.47
CA GLY A 328 34.76 21.00 -23.50
C GLY A 328 35.36 22.36 -23.10
N LEU A 329 35.70 22.47 -21.82
CA LEU A 329 36.44 23.57 -21.22
C LEU A 329 37.75 23.79 -22.00
N ALA A 330 37.83 24.88 -22.76
CA ALA A 330 39.10 25.37 -23.27
C ALA A 330 39.97 25.71 -22.05
N SER A 331 40.99 24.87 -21.82
CA SER A 331 42.03 25.13 -20.84
C SER A 331 42.77 26.40 -21.24
N GLY A 332 42.49 27.51 -20.56
CA GLY A 332 43.31 28.71 -20.65
C GLY A 332 44.59 28.48 -19.86
N ASN A 333 45.66 28.07 -20.55
CA ASN A 333 47.02 28.10 -19.98
C ASN A 333 47.32 29.54 -19.53
N THR A 334 47.51 29.72 -18.23
CA THR A 334 48.20 30.88 -17.67
C THR A 334 49.57 30.43 -17.21
N ASP A 335 50.47 30.19 -18.16
CA ASP A 335 51.88 30.04 -17.85
C ASP A 335 52.50 31.43 -17.76
N ILE A 336 52.77 31.84 -16.52
CA ILE A 336 53.59 32.99 -16.17
C ILE A 336 55.06 32.58 -16.41
N SER A 337 55.72 33.17 -17.40
CA SER A 337 57.17 33.43 -17.33
C SER A 337 57.64 34.56 -18.27
N THR A 338 58.08 35.63 -17.61
CA THR A 338 59.26 36.48 -17.87
C THR A 338 59.59 37.00 -19.28
N ASN A 339 59.48 38.34 -19.39
CA ASN A 339 60.34 39.30 -20.10
C ASN A 339 60.97 38.87 -21.44
N SER A 340 60.60 39.57 -22.52
CA SER A 340 61.52 40.40 -23.32
C SER A 340 60.81 41.15 -24.45
N THR A 341 61.31 42.36 -24.67
CA THR A 341 61.01 43.43 -25.63
C THR A 341 60.86 43.09 -27.12
N SER A 342 60.05 43.94 -27.78
CA SER A 342 60.24 44.58 -29.11
C SER A 342 59.52 44.04 -30.37
N ASN A 343 58.68 44.95 -30.91
CA ASN A 343 58.54 45.40 -32.30
C ASN A 343 57.99 44.49 -33.43
N SER A 344 56.74 44.83 -33.81
CA SER A 344 56.29 45.34 -35.13
C SER A 344 56.22 44.47 -36.39
N THR A 345 55.17 44.80 -37.17
CA THR A 345 54.90 44.63 -38.62
C THR A 345 54.32 43.29 -39.13
N ASP A 346 53.07 43.36 -39.58
CA ASP A 346 52.58 43.14 -40.97
C ASP A 346 52.20 41.68 -41.25
N ALA A 347 50.91 41.36 -41.44
CA ALA A 347 50.08 41.56 -42.63
C ALA A 347 50.08 40.32 -43.55
N GLY A 348 48.87 39.85 -43.88
CA GLY A 348 48.62 39.29 -45.21
C GLY A 348 48.05 37.88 -45.30
N TYR A 349 46.73 37.83 -45.49
CA TYR A 349 45.99 37.05 -46.50
C TYR A 349 45.96 35.50 -46.50
N GLY A 350 44.73 34.97 -46.49
CA GLY A 350 44.34 33.89 -47.42
C GLY A 350 43.71 32.60 -46.84
N ASN A 351 42.48 32.68 -46.33
CA ASN A 351 41.54 31.54 -46.21
C ASN A 351 40.75 31.41 -47.55
N PRO A 352 39.87 30.41 -47.83
CA PRO A 352 39.66 29.05 -47.30
C PRO A 352 39.51 27.96 -48.40
N GLN A 353 39.41 26.68 -48.01
CA GLN A 353 38.44 25.77 -48.64
C GLN A 353 37.56 25.10 -47.58
N ALA A 354 36.25 25.34 -47.73
CA ALA A 354 35.17 24.86 -46.90
C ALA A 354 34.65 23.51 -47.41
N GLY A 355 34.37 22.61 -46.48
CA GLY A 355 33.55 21.40 -46.67
C GLY A 355 32.49 21.35 -45.57
N SER A 356 31.46 22.17 -45.76
CA SER A 356 30.16 22.28 -45.08
C SER A 356 29.68 21.14 -44.16
N ALA A 357 29.44 21.49 -42.90
CA ALA A 357 28.45 20.87 -42.00
C ALA A 357 27.10 21.63 -42.09
N PRO A 358 25.95 20.97 -41.89
CA PRO A 358 24.68 21.69 -41.71
C PRO A 358 24.51 22.16 -40.27
N LEU A 359 24.41 23.49 -40.14
CA LEU A 359 24.00 24.24 -38.95
C LEU A 359 22.58 23.86 -38.50
N LEU A 360 22.38 23.65 -37.20
CA LEU A 360 21.10 23.87 -36.56
C LEU A 360 21.24 25.04 -35.58
N LEU A 361 20.58 26.14 -35.94
CA LEU A 361 20.38 27.33 -35.10
C LEU A 361 19.55 26.96 -33.85
N PHE A 362 20.04 27.36 -32.68
CA PHE A 362 19.21 27.50 -31.48
C PHE A 362 18.64 28.92 -31.41
N PRO A 363 17.32 29.13 -31.26
CA PRO A 363 16.79 30.43 -30.88
C PRO A 363 17.01 30.69 -29.38
N ASN A 364 17.64 31.83 -29.10
CA ASN A 364 17.73 32.45 -27.78
C ASN A 364 16.36 32.59 -27.12
N PHE A 365 16.22 32.10 -25.90
CA PHE A 365 15.23 32.59 -24.94
C PHE A 365 15.94 33.01 -23.65
N GLY A 366 16.14 34.32 -23.51
CA GLY A 366 16.61 34.93 -22.27
C GLY A 366 15.54 34.86 -21.20
N ILE A 367 15.92 34.42 -20.01
CA ILE A 367 15.05 34.38 -18.83
C ILE A 367 15.45 35.56 -17.94
N TYR A 368 14.60 36.59 -17.91
CA TYR A 368 14.69 37.67 -16.94
C TYR A 368 14.26 37.16 -15.56
N TYR A 369 15.20 37.11 -14.61
CA TYR A 369 14.90 37.00 -13.19
C TYR A 369 14.42 38.37 -12.68
N ARG A 370 13.28 38.41 -11.99
CA ARG A 370 12.89 39.56 -11.17
C ARG A 370 12.62 39.08 -9.75
N GLU A 371 13.56 39.36 -8.87
CA GLU A 371 13.40 39.31 -7.42
C GLU A 371 12.28 40.24 -6.97
N ALA A 372 11.50 39.80 -5.99
CA ALA A 372 10.71 40.70 -5.14
C ALA A 372 10.79 40.17 -3.71
N LEU A 373 11.66 40.84 -2.95
CA LEU A 373 11.72 40.82 -1.48
C LEU A 373 10.41 41.37 -0.88
N ALA A 374 10.14 40.91 0.34
CA ALA A 374 9.09 41.37 1.25
C ALA A 374 9.25 42.88 1.63
N PRO A 375 8.32 43.49 2.37
CA PRO A 375 7.84 43.03 3.68
C PRO A 375 6.42 42.45 3.69
#